data_AF-A0A368KJE1-F1
#
_entry.id   AF-A0A368KJE1-F1
#
_cell.length_a   1.000
_cell.length_b   1.000
_cell.length_c   1.000
_cell.angle_alpha   90.00
_cell.angle_beta   90.00
_cell.angle_gamma   90.00
#
_symmetry.space_group_name_H-M   'P 1'
#
loop_
_entity.id
_entity.type
_entity.pdbx_description
1 polymer ?
#
loop_
_entity_poly.entity_id
_entity_poly.type
_entity_poly.pdbx_seq_one_letter_code
_entity_poly.pdbx_strand_id
1 'polypeptide(L)'
;MVDTPNPFHSPPKDASERAPTLGPNPHYQRNAIVTLAVIPIVGFFFLLSLWSFIQNPRPEATKYQDRHNLKQIALGLHNYLDTYGKLPPACVTDSDGKPLYSWRVLILPMVGEGALHKQFDLTQAWDSPVNLPLVRQMPDLFRSPNRHIDGATGQTPYQALVDESGSRTLIKHTTARSLATVGDGTSNTAMLIANNQDPVCWTEPNDTDPAKFLRRFRPSEHEGEVAIAYGDGSAQGLGENLRIVLPAAMYANDGKVPQR
;
A
#
# COMPACT_ATOMS: atom_id res chain seq x y z
N MET A 1 60.93 -51.83 -47.97
CA MET A 1 59.92 -50.94 -47.35
C MET A 1 58.62 -51.69 -47.38
N VAL A 2 58.20 -52.23 -46.22
CA VAL A 2 56.97 -53.00 -46.07
C VAL A 2 55.89 -52.01 -45.64
N ASP A 3 54.90 -51.81 -46.49
CA ASP A 3 53.81 -50.88 -46.29
C ASP A 3 52.83 -51.49 -45.26
N THR A 4 52.97 -51.12 -44.00
CA THR A 4 52.07 -51.54 -42.93
C THR A 4 50.70 -50.87 -43.12
N PRO A 5 49.60 -51.62 -43.23
CA PRO A 5 48.27 -51.04 -43.45
C PRO A 5 47.86 -50.09 -42.32
N ASN A 6 47.38 -48.91 -42.70
CA ASN A 6 46.84 -47.90 -41.79
C ASN A 6 45.58 -48.45 -41.06
N PRO A 7 45.55 -48.49 -39.72
CA PRO A 7 44.45 -49.08 -38.93
C PRO A 7 43.15 -48.27 -38.96
N PHE A 8 43.12 -47.12 -39.65
CA PHE A 8 41.96 -46.22 -39.69
C PHE A 8 41.13 -46.29 -40.98
N HIS A 9 41.39 -47.25 -41.88
CA HIS A 9 40.52 -47.49 -43.05
C HIS A 9 39.31 -48.36 -42.66
N SER A 10 38.11 -47.83 -42.88
CA SER A 10 36.88 -48.61 -42.75
C SER A 10 36.84 -49.76 -43.78
N PRO A 11 36.38 -50.96 -43.40
CA PRO A 11 36.23 -52.06 -44.33
C PRO A 11 35.20 -51.73 -45.44
N PRO A 12 35.32 -52.32 -46.64
CA PRO A 12 34.35 -52.09 -47.71
C PRO A 12 32.96 -52.54 -47.26
N LYS A 13 31.94 -51.75 -47.56
CA LYS A 13 30.54 -52.13 -47.31
C LYS A 13 30.18 -53.34 -48.16
N ASP A 14 30.17 -54.53 -47.55
CA ASP A 14 29.53 -55.68 -48.16
C ASP A 14 28.02 -55.41 -48.30
N ALA A 15 27.51 -55.64 -49.50
CA ALA A 15 26.11 -55.49 -49.86
C ALA A 15 25.29 -56.66 -49.29
N SER A 16 25.12 -56.74 -47.96
CA SER A 16 24.27 -57.75 -47.32
C SER A 16 23.83 -57.39 -45.89
N GLU A 17 23.47 -56.13 -45.62
CA GLU A 17 22.84 -55.77 -44.35
C GLU A 17 21.41 -55.28 -44.61
N ARG A 18 20.45 -56.22 -44.65
CA ARG A 18 19.02 -55.87 -44.61
C ARG A 18 18.73 -55.34 -43.22
N ALA A 19 18.42 -54.05 -43.12
CA ALA A 19 17.96 -53.43 -41.88
C ALA A 19 16.72 -54.18 -41.34
N PRO A 20 16.66 -54.50 -40.04
CA PRO A 20 15.43 -55.01 -39.43
C PRO A 20 14.36 -53.90 -39.51
N THR A 21 13.21 -54.19 -40.11
CA THR A 21 12.07 -53.27 -40.10
C THR A 21 11.54 -53.18 -38.68
N LEU A 22 11.92 -52.12 -37.96
CA LEU A 22 11.33 -51.74 -36.68
C LEU A 22 9.87 -51.35 -36.92
N GLY A 23 8.95 -52.31 -36.73
CA GLY A 23 7.54 -51.99 -36.56
C GLY A 23 7.35 -51.11 -35.32
N PRO A 24 6.38 -50.19 -35.29
CA PRO A 24 6.13 -49.35 -34.13
C PRO A 24 5.86 -50.21 -32.89
N ASN A 25 6.71 -50.05 -31.87
CA ASN A 25 6.64 -50.85 -30.65
C ASN A 25 5.43 -50.37 -29.80
N PRO A 26 4.39 -51.21 -29.58
CA PRO A 26 3.11 -50.78 -28.98
C PRO A 26 3.25 -50.28 -27.54
N HIS A 27 4.34 -50.65 -26.83
CA HIS A 27 4.64 -50.14 -25.49
C HIS A 27 5.01 -48.65 -25.47
N TYR A 28 5.60 -48.11 -26.56
CA TYR A 28 5.96 -46.70 -26.63
C TYR A 28 4.74 -45.80 -26.87
N GLN A 29 3.77 -46.25 -27.68
CA GLN A 29 2.54 -45.51 -27.95
C GLN A 29 1.61 -45.45 -26.71
N ARG A 30 1.55 -46.52 -25.91
CA ARG A 30 0.78 -46.54 -24.65
C ARG A 30 1.37 -45.59 -23.60
N ASN A 31 2.68 -45.54 -23.47
CA ASN A 31 3.35 -44.66 -22.49
C ASN A 31 3.26 -43.18 -22.90
N ALA A 32 3.36 -42.87 -24.20
CA ALA A 32 3.26 -41.50 -24.69
C ALA A 32 1.90 -40.83 -24.39
N ILE A 33 0.78 -41.57 -24.54
CA ILE A 33 -0.57 -41.05 -24.24
C ILE A 33 -0.73 -40.79 -22.73
N VAL A 34 -0.24 -41.70 -21.89
CA VAL A 34 -0.30 -41.55 -20.44
C VAL A 34 0.53 -40.34 -19.98
N THR A 35 1.73 -40.13 -20.54
CA THR A 35 2.58 -38.98 -20.18
C THR A 35 1.99 -37.64 -20.65
N LEU A 36 1.39 -37.59 -21.85
CA LEU A 36 0.74 -36.38 -22.40
C LEU A 36 -0.52 -35.96 -21.62
N ALA A 37 -1.22 -36.90 -20.98
CA ALA A 37 -2.38 -36.60 -20.15
C ALA A 37 -1.98 -36.17 -18.72
N VAL A 38 -0.94 -36.76 -18.14
CA VAL A 38 -0.58 -36.53 -16.73
C VAL A 38 0.07 -35.16 -16.49
N ILE A 39 0.95 -34.69 -17.39
CA ILE A 39 1.64 -33.41 -17.25
C ILE A 39 0.68 -32.21 -17.17
N PRO A 40 -0.31 -32.04 -18.07
CA PRO A 40 -1.25 -30.93 -17.99
C PRO A 40 -2.19 -31.04 -16.78
N ILE A 41 -2.52 -32.26 -16.34
CA ILE A 41 -3.32 -32.48 -15.13
C ILE A 41 -2.54 -32.03 -13.89
N VAL A 42 -1.28 -32.46 -13.74
CA VAL A 42 -0.41 -32.04 -12.64
C VAL A 42 -0.17 -30.52 -12.67
N GLY A 43 0.06 -29.94 -13.85
CA GLY A 43 0.19 -28.49 -14.04
C GLY A 43 -1.09 -27.73 -13.64
N PHE A 44 -2.26 -28.24 -14.01
CA PHE A 44 -3.55 -27.66 -13.62
C PHE A 44 -3.79 -27.73 -12.11
N PHE A 45 -3.47 -28.85 -11.47
CA PHE A 45 -3.55 -28.97 -10.00
C PHE A 45 -2.52 -28.09 -9.28
N PHE A 46 -1.32 -27.93 -9.85
CA PHE A 46 -0.31 -27.01 -9.31
C PHE A 46 -0.75 -25.55 -9.44
N LEU A 47 -1.33 -25.17 -10.57
CA LEU A 47 -1.92 -23.84 -10.78
C LEU A 47 -3.12 -23.58 -9.86
N LEU A 48 -3.99 -24.56 -9.64
CA LEU A 48 -5.09 -24.47 -8.66
C LEU A 48 -4.58 -24.35 -7.23
N SER A 49 -3.52 -25.09 -6.88
CA SER A 49 -2.88 -25.02 -5.56
C SER A 49 -2.23 -23.64 -5.32
N LEU A 50 -1.55 -23.09 -6.33
CA LEU A 50 -1.01 -21.73 -6.26
C LEU A 50 -2.12 -20.66 -6.22
N TRP A 51 -3.23 -20.87 -6.94
CA TRP A 51 -4.37 -19.95 -6.94
C TRP A 51 -4.98 -19.78 -5.54
N SER A 52 -5.13 -20.88 -4.78
CA SER A 52 -5.64 -20.82 -3.40
C SER A 52 -4.66 -20.14 -2.42
N PHE A 53 -3.35 -20.22 -2.68
CA PHE A 53 -2.33 -19.56 -1.85
C PHE A 53 -2.28 -18.05 -2.07
N ILE A 54 -2.59 -17.57 -3.27
CA ILE A 54 -2.60 -16.12 -3.61
C ILE A 54 -3.82 -15.41 -2.98
N GLN A 55 -4.91 -16.11 -2.67
CA GLN A 55 -6.16 -15.50 -2.21
C GLN A 55 -6.24 -15.20 -0.70
N ASN A 56 -5.27 -15.65 0.11
CA ASN A 56 -5.26 -15.40 1.55
C ASN A 56 -4.08 -14.48 1.93
N PRO A 57 -4.22 -13.14 1.78
CA PRO A 57 -3.24 -12.22 2.31
C PRO A 57 -3.10 -12.46 3.81
N ARG A 58 -1.86 -12.72 4.25
CA ARG A 58 -1.56 -12.90 5.67
C ARG A 58 -1.91 -11.59 6.39
N PRO A 59 -2.66 -11.59 7.49
CA PRO A 59 -2.97 -10.37 8.26
C PRO A 59 -1.74 -9.53 8.60
N GLU A 60 -0.59 -10.18 8.81
CA GLU A 60 0.70 -9.51 9.04
C GLU A 60 1.23 -8.71 7.84
N ALA A 61 0.94 -9.16 6.61
CA ALA A 61 1.32 -8.43 5.40
C ALA A 61 0.49 -7.14 5.24
N THR A 62 -0.80 -7.19 5.57
CA THR A 62 -1.67 -6.00 5.60
C THR A 62 -1.14 -4.94 6.58
N LYS A 63 -0.80 -5.35 7.80
CA LYS A 63 -0.23 -4.45 8.83
C LYS A 63 1.10 -3.83 8.40
N TYR A 64 1.98 -4.64 7.81
CA TYR A 64 3.26 -4.16 7.27
C TYR A 64 3.04 -3.10 6.18
N GLN A 65 2.11 -3.35 5.26
CA GLN A 65 1.81 -2.42 4.18
C GLN A 65 1.16 -1.14 4.70
N ASP A 66 0.25 -1.19 5.66
CA ASP A 66 -0.36 0.02 6.24
C ASP A 66 0.70 0.92 6.87
N ARG A 67 1.65 0.35 7.63
CA ARG A 67 2.80 1.10 8.20
C ARG A 67 3.71 1.65 7.10
N HIS A 68 3.95 0.87 6.05
CA HIS A 68 4.76 1.31 4.91
C HIS A 68 4.10 2.48 4.17
N ASN A 69 2.81 2.38 3.86
CA ASN A 69 2.03 3.43 3.22
C ASN A 69 2.01 4.70 4.08
N LEU A 70 1.74 4.59 5.38
CA LEU A 70 1.81 5.73 6.29
C LEU A 70 3.20 6.38 6.31
N LYS A 71 4.28 5.59 6.28
CA LYS A 71 5.66 6.10 6.19
C LYS A 71 5.92 6.86 4.89
N GLN A 72 5.44 6.32 3.76
CA GLN A 72 5.56 6.98 2.45
C GLN A 72 4.71 8.26 2.38
N ILE A 73 3.51 8.26 2.95
CA ILE A 73 2.66 9.46 3.08
C ILE A 73 3.34 10.51 3.96
N ALA A 74 3.90 10.11 5.10
CA ALA A 74 4.62 11.01 5.99
C ALA A 74 5.85 11.62 5.28
N LEU A 75 6.56 10.84 4.47
CA LEU A 75 7.63 11.36 3.61
C LEU A 75 7.10 12.40 2.60
N GLY A 76 5.95 12.15 1.96
CA GLY A 76 5.29 13.13 1.09
C GLY A 76 4.92 14.43 1.82
N LEU A 77 4.49 14.34 3.08
CA LEU A 77 4.24 15.51 3.93
C LEU A 77 5.52 16.25 4.30
N HIS A 78 6.63 15.55 4.52
CA HIS A 78 7.94 16.17 4.71
C HIS A 78 8.44 16.87 3.44
N ASN A 79 8.26 16.28 2.26
CA ASN A 79 8.58 16.94 0.99
C ASN A 79 7.74 18.23 0.78
N TYR A 80 6.46 18.20 1.18
CA TYR A 80 5.62 19.39 1.20
C TYR A 80 6.16 20.43 2.19
N LEU A 81 6.51 20.01 3.40
CA LEU A 81 7.12 20.88 4.42
C LEU A 81 8.42 21.52 3.91
N ASP A 82 9.29 20.77 3.24
CA ASP A 82 10.56 21.27 2.71
C ASP A 82 10.32 22.31 1.59
N THR A 83 9.27 22.11 0.79
CA THR A 83 8.90 23.03 -0.31
C THR A 83 8.21 24.31 0.18
N TYR A 84 7.31 24.20 1.16
CA TYR A 84 6.43 25.30 1.59
C TYR A 84 6.71 25.84 3.00
N GLY A 85 7.69 25.26 3.71
CA GLY A 85 8.09 25.62 5.08
C GLY A 85 7.09 25.24 6.18
N LYS A 86 5.93 24.65 5.82
CA LYS A 86 4.86 24.24 6.74
C LYS A 86 4.18 22.97 6.25
N LEU A 87 3.65 22.18 7.18
CA LEU A 87 2.71 21.09 6.87
C LEU A 87 1.41 21.66 6.28
N PRO A 88 0.74 20.93 5.37
CA PRO A 88 -0.53 21.36 4.81
C PRO A 88 -1.63 21.41 5.88
N PRO A 89 -2.66 22.27 5.71
CA PRO A 89 -3.90 22.14 6.47
C PRO A 89 -4.64 20.86 6.07
N ALA A 90 -5.41 20.28 6.98
CA ALA A 90 -6.22 19.09 6.69
C ALA A 90 -7.30 19.37 5.62
N CYS A 91 -7.88 20.57 5.69
CA CYS A 91 -8.94 21.07 4.84
C CYS A 91 -8.50 22.37 4.18
N VAL A 92 -8.50 22.40 2.85
CA VAL A 92 -8.42 23.65 2.09
C VAL A 92 -9.82 24.21 1.96
N THR A 93 -10.00 25.50 2.23
CA THR A 93 -11.27 26.21 2.11
C THR A 93 -11.18 27.37 1.12
N ASP A 94 -12.32 27.79 0.56
CA ASP A 94 -12.40 29.06 -0.17
C ASP A 94 -12.41 30.27 0.79
N SER A 95 -12.59 31.47 0.22
CA SER A 95 -12.65 32.73 0.97
C SER A 95 -13.82 32.81 1.95
N ASP A 96 -14.89 32.05 1.71
CA ASP A 96 -16.09 32.00 2.55
C ASP A 96 -15.99 30.89 3.61
N GLY A 97 -14.86 30.17 3.66
CA GLY A 97 -14.61 29.07 4.59
C GLY A 97 -15.28 27.76 4.17
N LYS A 98 -15.80 27.67 2.94
CA LYS A 98 -16.39 26.42 2.44
C LYS A 98 -15.27 25.40 2.17
N PRO A 99 -15.39 24.16 2.67
CA PRO A 99 -14.44 23.09 2.38
C PRO A 99 -14.35 22.81 0.88
N LEU A 100 -13.11 22.78 0.37
CA LEU A 100 -12.81 22.43 -1.00
C LEU A 100 -12.28 21.00 -1.09
N TYR A 101 -11.09 20.71 -0.55
CA TYR A 101 -10.47 19.39 -0.68
C TYR A 101 -9.46 19.09 0.44
N SER A 102 -9.09 17.82 0.52
CA SER A 102 -8.14 17.28 1.51
C SER A 102 -6.68 17.66 1.24
N TRP A 103 -5.87 17.68 2.32
CA TRP A 103 -4.41 17.64 2.28
C TRP A 103 -3.83 16.55 1.37
N ARG A 104 -4.53 15.43 1.17
CA ARG A 104 -4.08 14.34 0.28
C ARG A 104 -3.93 14.81 -1.17
N VAL A 105 -4.79 15.73 -1.62
CA VAL A 105 -4.68 16.34 -2.94
C VAL A 105 -3.43 17.22 -3.02
N LEU A 106 -3.16 18.04 -1.99
CA LEU A 106 -1.99 18.93 -1.94
C LEU A 106 -0.65 18.19 -2.04
N ILE A 107 -0.56 16.98 -1.49
CA ILE A 107 0.70 16.21 -1.50
C ILE A 107 0.91 15.36 -2.75
N LEU A 108 -0.06 15.29 -3.68
CA LEU A 108 0.07 14.48 -4.90
C LEU A 108 1.39 14.74 -5.66
N PRO A 109 1.84 15.99 -5.90
CA PRO A 109 3.11 16.23 -6.58
C PRO A 109 4.32 15.71 -5.78
N MET A 110 4.20 15.63 -4.45
CA MET A 110 5.25 15.18 -3.54
C MET A 110 5.42 13.67 -3.49
N VAL A 111 4.44 12.93 -4.01
CA VAL A 111 4.40 11.46 -4.05
C VAL A 111 4.42 10.92 -5.48
N GLY A 112 4.81 11.74 -6.46
CA GLY A 112 4.93 11.35 -7.87
C GLY A 112 3.67 11.50 -8.71
N GLU A 113 2.57 11.98 -8.13
CA GLU A 113 1.24 12.08 -8.75
C GLU A 113 0.94 13.49 -9.31
N GLY A 114 1.98 14.18 -9.78
CA GLY A 114 1.87 15.55 -10.29
C GLY A 114 0.98 15.69 -11.53
N ALA A 115 0.82 14.62 -12.33
CA ALA A 115 -0.08 14.61 -13.47
C ALA A 115 -1.55 14.56 -13.03
N LEU A 116 -1.88 13.76 -12.01
CA LEU A 116 -3.20 13.71 -11.42
C LEU A 116 -3.55 15.03 -10.73
N HIS A 117 -2.61 15.62 -9.98
CA HIS A 117 -2.81 16.92 -9.34
C HIS A 117 -3.24 18.02 -10.33
N LYS A 118 -2.66 18.05 -11.53
CA LYS A 118 -2.99 19.04 -12.58
C LYS A 118 -4.41 18.87 -13.16
N GLN A 119 -5.05 17.73 -12.95
CA GLN A 119 -6.43 17.50 -13.39
C GLN A 119 -7.46 18.09 -12.43
N PHE A 120 -7.10 18.29 -11.15
CA PHE A 120 -8.00 18.88 -10.17
C PHE A 120 -8.21 20.37 -10.45
N ASP A 121 -9.47 20.79 -10.43
CA ASP A 121 -9.82 22.21 -10.29
C ASP A 121 -9.76 22.59 -8.80
N LEU A 122 -8.65 23.20 -8.41
CA LEU A 122 -8.36 23.62 -7.03
C LEU A 122 -9.21 24.82 -6.56
N THR A 123 -10.10 25.34 -7.40
CA THR A 123 -11.10 26.36 -7.01
C THR A 123 -12.45 25.74 -6.66
N GLN A 124 -12.61 24.44 -6.88
CA GLN A 124 -13.86 23.72 -6.65
C GLN A 124 -13.73 22.69 -5.52
N ALA A 125 -14.89 22.32 -4.97
CA ALA A 125 -14.96 21.25 -3.99
C ALA A 125 -14.61 19.89 -4.61
N TRP A 126 -14.19 18.96 -3.76
CA TRP A 126 -13.78 17.61 -4.12
C TRP A 126 -14.91 16.80 -4.76
N ASP A 127 -16.15 17.10 -4.40
CA ASP A 127 -17.39 16.48 -4.87
C ASP A 127 -18.05 17.23 -6.02
N SER A 128 -17.40 18.26 -6.57
CA SER A 128 -17.92 18.98 -7.74
C SER A 128 -18.01 18.06 -8.96
N PRO A 129 -18.88 18.32 -9.94
CA PRO A 129 -18.95 17.53 -11.17
C PRO A 129 -17.62 17.44 -11.93
N VAL A 130 -16.71 18.40 -11.72
CA VAL A 130 -15.37 18.44 -12.33
C VAL A 130 -14.40 17.51 -11.59
N ASN A 131 -14.38 17.55 -10.25
CA ASN A 131 -13.40 16.83 -9.45
C ASN A 131 -13.86 15.40 -9.08
N LEU A 132 -15.16 15.16 -8.94
CA LEU A 132 -15.71 13.88 -8.51
C LEU A 132 -15.25 12.68 -9.34
N PRO A 133 -15.10 12.76 -10.69
CA PRO A 133 -14.56 11.65 -11.49
C PRO A 133 -13.13 11.26 -11.12
N LEU A 134 -12.32 12.20 -10.60
CA LEU A 134 -10.92 11.97 -10.23
C LEU A 134 -10.76 11.09 -8.99
N VAL A 135 -11.82 10.93 -8.18
CA VAL A 135 -11.82 10.04 -7.00
C VAL A 135 -11.42 8.61 -7.37
N ARG A 136 -11.83 8.12 -8.55
CA ARG A 136 -11.50 6.78 -9.06
C ARG A 136 -10.03 6.62 -9.48
N GLN A 137 -9.30 7.72 -9.64
CA GLN A 137 -7.87 7.72 -9.94
C GLN A 137 -7.02 7.75 -8.65
N MET A 138 -7.56 7.29 -7.53
CA MET A 138 -6.84 7.25 -6.24
C MET A 138 -5.48 6.55 -6.40
N PRO A 139 -4.36 7.22 -6.05
CA PRO A 139 -3.04 6.63 -6.03
C PRO A 139 -2.96 5.37 -5.16
N ASP A 140 -2.15 4.41 -5.58
CA ASP A 140 -1.95 3.15 -4.84
C ASP A 140 -1.42 3.39 -3.41
N LEU A 141 -0.68 4.50 -3.21
CA LEU A 141 -0.21 4.92 -1.90
C LEU A 141 -1.34 5.10 -0.87
N PHE A 142 -2.52 5.55 -1.31
CA PHE A 142 -3.68 5.74 -0.43
C PHE A 142 -4.55 4.48 -0.31
N ARG A 143 -4.24 3.41 -1.05
CA ARG A 143 -4.97 2.14 -0.97
C ARG A 143 -4.43 1.29 0.16
N SER A 144 -5.32 0.83 1.03
CA SER A 144 -4.97 -0.21 2.00
C SER A 144 -5.19 -1.60 1.37
N PRO A 145 -4.32 -2.58 1.65
CA PRO A 145 -4.57 -3.97 1.26
C PRO A 145 -5.61 -4.65 2.16
N ASN A 146 -6.24 -3.93 3.09
CA ASN A 146 -7.36 -4.43 3.86
C ASN A 146 -8.56 -4.71 2.93
N ARG A 147 -8.93 -5.98 2.80
CA ARG A 147 -10.04 -6.45 1.94
C ARG A 147 -11.40 -5.82 2.24
N HIS A 148 -11.58 -5.26 3.45
CA HIS A 148 -12.83 -4.63 3.85
C HIS A 148 -12.94 -3.17 3.38
N ILE A 149 -11.86 -2.62 2.82
CA ILE A 149 -11.81 -1.24 2.32
C ILE A 149 -11.78 -1.28 0.80
N ASP A 150 -12.83 -0.77 0.18
CA ASP A 150 -12.93 -0.74 -1.28
C ASP A 150 -12.15 0.44 -1.86
N GLY A 151 -10.86 0.20 -2.12
CA GLY A 151 -9.99 1.17 -2.79
C GLY A 151 -10.44 1.57 -4.20
N ALA A 152 -11.27 0.77 -4.88
CA ALA A 152 -11.80 1.11 -6.21
C ALA A 152 -12.84 2.24 -6.14
N THR A 153 -13.47 2.43 -4.98
CA THR A 153 -14.40 3.54 -4.72
C THR A 153 -13.71 4.81 -4.20
N GLY A 154 -12.37 4.81 -4.11
CA GLY A 154 -11.60 5.95 -3.61
C GLY A 154 -11.58 6.07 -2.08
N GLN A 155 -11.90 4.98 -1.37
CA GLN A 155 -11.87 4.93 0.09
C GLN A 155 -10.45 4.67 0.61
N THR A 156 -10.04 5.43 1.62
CA THR A 156 -8.75 5.30 2.28
C THR A 156 -8.91 5.31 3.81
N PRO A 157 -8.18 4.45 4.55
CA PRO A 157 -8.13 4.55 6.01
C PRO A 157 -7.07 5.55 6.48
N TYR A 158 -6.17 6.02 5.62
CA TYR A 158 -5.03 6.82 6.02
C TYR A 158 -5.45 8.25 6.26
N GLN A 159 -5.60 8.63 7.54
CA GLN A 159 -6.16 9.89 8.00
C GLN A 159 -5.18 10.68 8.84
N ALA A 160 -5.26 12.01 8.75
CA ALA A 160 -4.61 12.88 9.69
C ALA A 160 -5.31 12.83 11.05
N LEU A 161 -4.57 13.06 12.13
CA LEU A 161 -5.13 13.37 13.43
C LEU A 161 -5.41 14.87 13.49
N VAL A 162 -6.69 15.26 13.60
CA VAL A 162 -7.11 16.67 13.54
C VAL A 162 -8.00 17.00 14.72
N ASP A 163 -7.52 17.86 15.62
CA ASP A 163 -8.30 18.36 16.74
C ASP A 163 -9.21 19.51 16.28
N GLU A 164 -10.45 19.17 15.94
CA GLU A 164 -11.44 20.10 15.40
C GLU A 164 -11.76 21.25 16.38
N SER A 165 -11.67 20.99 17.68
CA SER A 165 -12.09 21.95 18.72
C SER A 165 -10.95 22.84 19.21
N GLY A 166 -9.71 22.34 19.25
CA GLY A 166 -8.59 23.03 19.89
C GLY A 166 -7.38 23.30 18.99
N SER A 167 -7.34 22.77 17.76
CA SER A 167 -6.16 22.87 16.86
C SER A 167 -4.83 22.48 17.52
N ARG A 168 -4.87 21.52 18.45
CA ARG A 168 -3.69 21.05 19.21
C ARG A 168 -2.87 20.00 18.47
N THR A 169 -3.40 19.35 17.44
CA THR A 169 -2.71 18.32 16.63
C THR A 169 -1.64 18.89 15.70
N LEU A 170 -0.74 18.04 15.19
CA LEU A 170 0.30 18.44 14.22
C LEU A 170 -0.28 19.02 12.94
N ILE A 171 -1.20 18.30 12.30
CA ILE A 171 -1.98 18.83 11.18
C ILE A 171 -3.18 19.55 11.78
N LYS A 172 -3.32 20.84 11.43
CA LYS A 172 -4.47 21.65 11.87
C LYS A 172 -5.56 21.61 10.81
N HIS A 173 -6.79 21.91 11.22
CA HIS A 173 -7.96 21.83 10.35
C HIS A 173 -7.83 22.71 9.08
N THR A 174 -7.74 24.03 9.24
CA THR A 174 -7.70 24.98 8.09
C THR A 174 -6.43 25.82 8.01
N THR A 175 -5.46 25.58 8.90
CA THR A 175 -4.22 26.38 8.94
C THR A 175 -2.98 25.50 8.79
N ALA A 176 -1.93 26.03 8.18
CA ALA A 176 -0.65 25.34 8.05
C ALA A 176 0.13 25.38 9.39
N ARG A 177 0.91 24.35 9.70
CA ARG A 177 1.74 24.28 10.92
C ARG A 177 3.22 24.06 10.58
N SER A 178 4.12 24.76 11.25
CA SER A 178 5.56 24.46 11.18
C SER A 178 5.95 23.46 12.27
N LEU A 179 6.74 22.44 11.92
CA LEU A 179 7.27 21.47 12.89
C LEU A 179 8.18 22.11 13.95
N ALA A 180 8.82 23.25 13.65
CA ALA A 180 9.65 23.98 14.61
C ALA A 180 8.85 24.48 15.84
N THR A 181 7.51 24.54 15.75
CA THR A 181 6.62 24.98 16.84
C THR A 181 6.16 23.84 17.77
N VAL A 182 6.72 22.64 17.59
CA VAL A 182 6.33 21.43 18.32
C VAL A 182 7.36 21.16 19.43
N GLY A 183 7.04 21.61 20.65
CA GLY A 183 7.90 21.52 21.83
C GLY A 183 8.00 20.12 22.44
N ASP A 184 6.99 19.26 22.28
CA ASP A 184 7.01 17.87 22.81
C ASP A 184 7.90 16.92 21.98
N GLY A 185 8.44 17.42 20.86
CA GLY A 185 9.26 16.66 19.91
C GLY A 185 8.43 15.94 18.86
N THR A 186 8.85 16.05 17.59
CA THR A 186 8.14 15.48 16.44
C THR A 186 8.03 13.95 16.49
N SER A 187 9.03 13.29 17.08
CA SER A 187 9.03 11.83 17.31
C SER A 187 8.02 11.36 18.37
N ASN A 188 7.49 12.26 19.20
CA ASN A 188 6.51 11.92 20.24
C ASN A 188 5.09 12.30 19.85
N THR A 189 4.93 13.14 18.82
CA THR A 189 3.61 13.58 18.38
C THR A 189 3.16 12.84 17.12
N ALA A 190 2.04 12.13 17.21
CA ALA A 190 1.40 11.44 16.11
C ALA A 190 0.76 12.43 15.13
N MET A 191 0.88 12.15 13.84
CA MET A 191 0.36 12.96 12.75
C MET A 191 -0.71 12.23 11.94
N LEU A 192 -0.49 10.94 11.66
CA LEU A 192 -1.37 10.12 10.82
C LEU A 192 -1.78 8.84 11.53
N ILE A 193 -2.93 8.30 11.14
CA ILE A 193 -3.51 7.05 11.64
C ILE A 193 -4.12 6.26 10.48
N ALA A 194 -4.02 4.93 10.52
CA ALA A 194 -4.78 4.03 9.64
C ALA A 194 -6.11 3.66 10.33
N ASN A 195 -7.16 4.44 10.10
CA ASN A 195 -8.49 4.23 10.66
C ASN A 195 -9.31 3.29 9.75
N ASN A 196 -9.04 1.98 9.87
CA ASN A 196 -9.68 0.95 9.04
C ASN A 196 -11.19 0.78 9.30
N GLN A 197 -11.72 1.31 10.40
CA GLN A 197 -13.14 1.18 10.78
C GLN A 197 -14.03 2.27 10.19
N ASP A 198 -13.44 3.39 9.79
CA ASP A 198 -14.16 4.57 9.29
C ASP A 198 -13.37 5.18 8.11
N PRO A 199 -13.21 4.43 6.99
CA PRO A 199 -12.50 4.94 5.83
C PRO A 199 -13.25 6.12 5.21
N VAL A 200 -12.50 7.02 4.58
CA VAL A 200 -13.01 8.25 3.97
C VAL A 200 -12.67 8.31 2.49
N CYS A 201 -13.42 9.12 1.74
CA CYS A 201 -13.03 9.46 0.38
C CYS A 201 -11.69 10.24 0.42
N TRP A 202 -10.68 9.80 -0.33
CA TRP A 202 -9.33 10.38 -0.22
C TRP A 202 -9.25 11.88 -0.60
N THR A 203 -10.18 12.38 -1.42
CA THR A 203 -10.23 13.80 -1.80
C THR A 203 -11.02 14.65 -0.80
N GLU A 204 -11.86 14.02 0.03
CA GLU A 204 -12.71 14.69 1.01
C GLU A 204 -11.86 15.15 2.22
N PRO A 205 -12.00 16.40 2.68
CA PRO A 205 -11.29 16.91 3.86
C PRO A 205 -11.94 16.42 5.16
N ASN A 206 -12.01 15.10 5.32
CA ASN A 206 -12.50 14.41 6.50
C ASN A 206 -11.36 13.56 7.09
N ASP A 207 -11.10 13.75 8.37
CA ASP A 207 -9.95 13.17 9.07
C ASP A 207 -10.34 12.85 10.52
N THR A 208 -9.47 12.11 11.21
CA THR A 208 -9.81 11.55 12.51
C THR A 208 -9.62 12.58 13.63
N ASP A 209 -10.71 12.93 14.32
CA ASP A 209 -10.61 13.61 15.61
C ASP A 209 -10.11 12.63 16.70
N PRO A 210 -8.98 12.91 17.37
CA PRO A 210 -8.37 11.97 18.31
C PRO A 210 -9.27 11.59 19.49
N ALA A 211 -10.05 12.55 20.03
CA ALA A 211 -10.93 12.31 21.17
C ALA A 211 -12.15 11.47 20.76
N LYS A 212 -12.73 11.76 19.58
CA LYS A 212 -13.83 10.95 19.01
C LYS A 212 -13.36 9.52 18.73
N PHE A 213 -12.17 9.36 18.16
CA PHE A 213 -11.57 8.06 17.87
C PHE A 213 -11.41 7.22 19.15
N LEU A 214 -10.75 7.74 20.18
CA LEU A 214 -10.53 6.99 21.43
C LEU A 214 -11.84 6.56 22.11
N ARG A 215 -12.88 7.39 22.05
CA ARG A 215 -14.20 7.06 22.61
C ARG A 215 -14.85 5.88 21.89
N ARG A 216 -14.66 5.78 20.57
CA ARG A 216 -15.21 4.71 19.72
C ARG A 216 -14.31 3.48 19.68
N PHE A 217 -13.00 3.63 19.86
CA PHE A 217 -12.04 2.54 19.73
C PHE A 217 -12.36 1.36 20.66
N ARG A 218 -12.48 0.16 20.09
CA ARG A 218 -12.63 -1.11 20.81
C ARG A 218 -11.53 -2.06 20.35
N PRO A 219 -10.60 -2.48 21.23
CA PRO A 219 -9.50 -3.36 20.84
C PRO A 219 -9.97 -4.66 20.16
N SER A 220 -11.09 -5.23 20.63
CA SER A 220 -11.67 -6.47 20.09
C SER A 220 -12.21 -6.35 18.67
N GLU A 221 -12.53 -5.14 18.21
CA GLU A 221 -13.07 -4.89 16.87
C GLU A 221 -11.95 -4.61 15.84
N HIS A 222 -10.71 -4.47 16.30
CA HIS A 222 -9.55 -4.25 15.43
C HIS A 222 -8.81 -5.58 15.27
N GLU A 223 -8.71 -6.08 14.03
CA GLU A 223 -7.89 -7.25 13.71
C GLU A 223 -6.39 -6.88 13.85
N GLY A 224 -5.89 -6.85 15.08
CA GLY A 224 -4.48 -6.61 15.40
C GLY A 224 -4.16 -5.16 15.77
N GLU A 225 -3.19 -4.56 15.08
CA GLU A 225 -2.62 -3.26 15.43
C GLU A 225 -3.18 -2.12 14.57
N VAL A 226 -3.25 -0.93 15.14
CA VAL A 226 -3.52 0.32 14.42
C VAL A 226 -2.20 0.96 14.05
N ALA A 227 -1.96 1.18 12.76
CA ALA A 227 -0.77 1.87 12.30
C ALA A 227 -0.88 3.38 12.52
N ILE A 228 0.19 3.99 13.03
CA ILE A 228 0.31 5.43 13.30
C ILE A 228 1.65 5.93 12.75
N ALA A 229 1.67 7.12 12.17
CA ALA A 229 2.91 7.83 11.85
C ALA A 229 3.08 9.10 12.68
N TYR A 230 4.32 9.38 13.05
CA TYR A 230 4.75 10.50 13.87
C TYR A 230 5.24 11.67 13.01
N GLY A 231 5.36 12.85 13.62
CA GLY A 231 5.84 14.05 12.95
C GLY A 231 7.31 14.00 12.49
N ASP A 232 8.06 12.96 12.87
CA ASP A 232 9.42 12.69 12.36
C ASP A 232 9.44 11.74 11.15
N GLY A 233 8.26 11.31 10.67
CA GLY A 233 8.11 10.39 9.56
C GLY A 233 8.25 8.91 9.92
N SER A 234 8.49 8.58 11.20
CA SER A 234 8.46 7.19 11.67
C SER A 234 7.02 6.67 11.72
N ALA A 235 6.84 5.37 11.49
CA ALA A 235 5.54 4.71 11.58
C ALA A 235 5.65 3.44 12.42
N GLN A 236 4.65 3.20 13.28
CA GLN A 236 4.58 2.01 14.13
C GLN A 236 3.15 1.49 14.22
N GLY A 237 3.02 0.22 14.58
CA GLY A 237 1.74 -0.39 14.87
C GLY A 237 1.50 -0.45 16.37
N LEU A 238 0.28 -0.12 16.79
CA LEU A 238 -0.12 -0.12 18.19
C LEU A 238 -1.32 -1.04 18.36
N GLY A 239 -1.13 -2.13 19.12
CA GLY A 239 -2.21 -3.02 19.57
C GLY A 239 -2.85 -2.52 20.86
N GLU A 240 -2.71 -3.28 21.94
CA GLU A 240 -3.31 -2.97 23.26
C GLU A 240 -2.83 -1.63 23.85
N ASN A 241 -1.57 -1.28 23.61
CA ASN A 241 -0.97 -0.04 24.12
C ASN A 241 -1.50 1.22 23.44
N LEU A 242 -2.29 1.12 22.35
CA LEU A 242 -2.84 2.27 21.64
C LEU A 242 -3.58 3.23 22.59
N ARG A 243 -4.36 2.69 23.53
CA ARG A 243 -5.12 3.50 24.51
C ARG A 243 -4.25 4.24 25.53
N ILE A 244 -2.98 3.88 25.64
CA ILE A 244 -2.01 4.54 26.53
C ILE A 244 -1.15 5.51 25.71
N VAL A 245 -0.62 5.03 24.58
CA VAL A 245 0.32 5.77 23.72
C VAL A 245 -0.37 6.89 22.97
N LEU A 246 -1.53 6.63 22.33
CA LEU A 246 -2.18 7.61 21.47
C LEU A 246 -2.66 8.87 22.23
N PRO A 247 -3.26 8.81 23.43
CA PRO A 247 -3.61 10.02 24.19
C PRO A 247 -2.41 10.91 24.54
N ALA A 248 -1.22 10.33 24.69
CA ALA A 248 0.02 11.06 24.97
C ALA A 248 0.71 11.55 23.68
N ALA A 249 0.37 10.99 22.52
CA ALA A 249 0.97 11.34 21.23
C ALA A 249 0.10 12.27 20.38
N MET A 250 -1.21 12.32 20.60
CA MET A 250 -2.15 12.94 19.66
C MET A 250 -2.16 14.47 19.67
N TYR A 251 -1.71 15.12 20.74
CA TYR A 251 -1.68 16.57 20.86
C TYR A 251 -0.23 17.05 20.91
N ALA A 252 0.03 18.18 20.27
CA ALA A 252 1.33 18.83 20.31
C ALA A 252 1.33 19.94 21.37
N ASN A 253 2.42 20.01 22.12
CA ASN A 253 2.68 20.98 23.19
C ASN A 253 1.75 20.82 24.39
N ASP A 254 1.25 19.60 24.64
CA ASP A 254 0.43 19.29 25.81
C ASP A 254 1.26 18.80 27.02
N GLY A 255 2.58 18.68 26.82
CA GLY A 255 3.54 18.27 27.85
C GLY A 255 3.47 16.77 28.18
N LYS A 256 2.70 15.98 27.44
CA LYS A 256 2.68 14.53 27.58
C LYS A 256 3.67 13.91 26.61
N VAL A 257 4.35 12.87 27.09
CA VAL A 257 5.28 12.11 26.28
C VAL A 257 4.86 10.64 26.33
N PRO A 258 4.72 9.96 25.18
CA PRO A 258 4.42 8.54 25.16
C PRO A 258 5.52 7.75 25.86
N GLN A 259 5.15 6.82 26.75
CA GLN A 259 6.10 5.84 27.27
C GLN A 259 6.37 4.83 26.15
N ARG A 260 7.62 4.83 25.65
CA ARG A 260 8.08 3.92 24.59
C ARG A 260 8.57 2.60 25.19
#